data_AF-A0AA40GJV2-F1
#
_entry.id   AF-A0AA40GJV2-F1
#
_cell.length_a   1.000
_cell.length_b   1.000
_cell.length_c   1.000
_cell.angle_alpha   90.00
_cell.angle_beta   90.00
_cell.angle_gamma   90.00
#
_symmetry.space_group_name_H-M   'P 1'
#
loop_
_entity.id
_entity.type
_entity.pdbx_description
1 polymer ?
#
loop_
_entity_poly.entity_id
_entity_poly.type
_entity_poly.pdbx_seq_one_letter_code
_entity_poly.pdbx_strand_id
1 'polypeptide(L)'
;EGMAPPQRILFPPEKICMAWQQRQRPGAGLHNLGNTCFLNSVLQCLTYTPPLANYLLSREHSRSCDQQGFCMMCVMEAHVNEVLRISASAIQPWTVVRVLTRIGEHFQHGMQEDAHEFLRYTVDAMQRACLSGSGNLDISSQATTIIHQIFGGFLRSRVTCLSCKAVSDSYEAFLDVPLDIK
;
A
#
# COMPACT_ATOMS: atom_id res chain seq x y z
N GLU A 1 16.01 -14.50 -20.37
CA GLU A 1 16.61 -13.39 -19.61
C GLU A 1 15.56 -12.87 -18.65
N GLY A 2 15.94 -12.56 -17.41
CA GLY A 2 15.03 -12.07 -16.36
C GLY A 2 15.31 -10.60 -16.05
N MET A 3 14.53 -10.01 -15.14
CA MET A 3 14.84 -8.68 -14.63
C MET A 3 16.23 -8.66 -13.97
N ALA A 4 16.96 -7.56 -14.16
CA ALA A 4 18.24 -7.34 -13.51
C ALA A 4 18.06 -7.32 -11.97
N PRO A 5 19.04 -7.78 -11.19
CA PRO A 5 18.97 -7.65 -9.74
C PRO A 5 18.95 -6.16 -9.31
N PRO A 6 18.34 -5.83 -8.15
CA PRO A 6 18.29 -4.46 -7.66
C PRO A 6 19.69 -3.93 -7.36
N GLN A 7 19.98 -2.67 -7.74
CA GLN A 7 21.25 -2.02 -7.41
C GLN A 7 21.32 -1.58 -5.94
N ARG A 8 20.15 -1.32 -5.35
CA ARG A 8 19.93 -0.88 -3.98
C ARG A 8 18.71 -1.58 -3.38
N ILE A 9 18.83 -1.99 -2.12
CA ILE A 9 17.72 -2.52 -1.33
C ILE A 9 17.21 -1.40 -0.41
N LEU A 10 15.93 -1.06 -0.52
CA LEU A 10 15.27 -0.02 0.28
C LEU A 10 14.72 -0.56 1.60
N PHE A 11 14.19 -1.77 1.59
CA PHE A 11 13.75 -2.48 2.79
C PHE A 11 14.23 -3.94 2.73
N PRO A 12 14.96 -4.43 3.75
CA PRO A 12 15.45 -5.80 3.74
C PRO A 12 14.30 -6.84 3.81
N PRO A 13 14.22 -7.82 2.88
CA PRO A 13 13.12 -8.81 2.84
C PRO A 13 13.02 -9.63 4.12
N GLU A 14 14.14 -9.94 4.77
CA GLU A 14 14.20 -10.72 6.01
C GLU A 14 13.55 -10.02 7.21
N LYS A 15 13.30 -8.71 7.13
CA LYS A 15 12.56 -7.96 8.15
C LYS A 15 11.04 -8.07 7.99
N ILE A 16 10.55 -8.60 6.86
CA ILE A 16 9.11 -8.75 6.61
C ILE A 16 8.61 -10.04 7.27
N CYS A 17 7.75 -9.89 8.27
CA CYS A 17 7.10 -11.02 8.92
C CYS A 17 5.68 -11.20 8.36
N MET A 18 5.46 -12.27 7.61
CA MET A 18 4.16 -12.59 6.98
C MET A 18 3.08 -13.04 7.98
N ALA A 19 3.46 -13.32 9.23
CA ALA A 19 2.55 -13.68 10.32
C ALA A 19 2.51 -12.56 11.37
N TRP A 20 1.48 -12.55 12.22
CA TRP A 20 1.43 -11.63 13.35
C TRP A 20 2.57 -11.91 14.33
N GLN A 21 3.42 -10.91 14.58
CA GLN A 21 4.52 -11.05 15.55
C GLN A 21 4.02 -11.14 17.00
N GLN A 22 2.85 -10.56 17.26
CA GLN A 22 2.19 -10.59 18.56
C GLN A 22 0.70 -10.85 18.36
N ARG A 23 0.09 -11.62 19.26
CA ARG A 23 -1.35 -11.87 19.25
C ARG A 23 -2.10 -10.55 19.40
N GLN A 24 -2.82 -10.14 18.36
CA GLN A 24 -3.69 -8.97 18.41
C GLN A 24 -5.06 -9.35 18.95
N ARG A 25 -5.61 -8.51 19.82
CA ARG A 25 -7.06 -8.53 20.08
C ARG A 25 -7.77 -7.90 18.87
N PRO A 26 -9.05 -8.22 18.62
CA PRO A 26 -9.83 -7.44 17.67
C PRO A 26 -9.76 -5.96 18.05
N GLY A 27 -9.25 -5.15 17.14
CA GLY A 27 -9.23 -3.69 17.26
C GLY A 27 -10.60 -3.07 17.00
N ALA A 28 -10.65 -1.76 17.03
CA ALA A 28 -11.88 -0.99 16.85
C ALA A 28 -12.47 -1.13 15.44
N GLY A 29 -13.80 -1.11 15.34
CA GLY A 29 -14.50 -0.86 14.08
C GLY A 29 -14.37 0.59 13.62
N LEU A 30 -14.93 0.92 12.45
CA LEU A 30 -14.92 2.27 11.90
C LEU A 30 -16.33 2.79 11.74
N HIS A 31 -16.62 3.95 12.33
CA HIS A 31 -17.88 4.64 12.10
C HIS A 31 -18.00 5.05 10.62
N ASN A 32 -19.17 4.87 10.04
CA ASN A 32 -19.48 5.43 8.73
C ASN A 32 -19.76 6.93 8.90
N LEU A 33 -18.98 7.77 8.22
CA LEU A 33 -19.04 9.22 8.34
C LEU A 33 -19.82 9.87 7.20
N GLY A 34 -20.73 9.12 6.55
CA GLY A 34 -21.46 9.54 5.37
C GLY A 34 -20.80 8.96 4.11
N ASN A 35 -21.35 7.85 3.62
CA ASN A 35 -20.87 7.11 2.44
C ASN A 35 -19.40 6.65 2.50
N THR A 36 -18.78 6.54 3.68
CA THR A 36 -17.37 6.13 3.82
C THR A 36 -17.17 4.62 3.96
N CYS A 37 -18.17 3.79 3.62
CA CYS A 37 -18.07 2.34 3.77
C CYS A 37 -17.01 1.70 2.85
N PHE A 38 -16.81 2.25 1.65
CA PHE A 38 -15.76 1.82 0.70
C PHE A 38 -14.36 1.99 1.30
N LEU A 39 -14.11 3.10 1.99
CA LEU A 39 -12.87 3.37 2.70
C LEU A 39 -12.74 2.50 3.94
N ASN A 40 -13.83 2.35 4.72
CA ASN A 40 -13.81 1.57 5.95
C ASN A 40 -13.45 0.10 5.69
N SER A 41 -13.99 -0.50 4.63
CA SER A 41 -13.68 -1.89 4.27
C SER A 41 -12.21 -2.06 3.89
N VAL A 42 -11.67 -1.18 3.04
CA VAL A 42 -10.26 -1.20 2.62
C VAL A 42 -9.32 -0.99 3.80
N LEU A 43 -9.58 0.00 4.66
CA LEU A 43 -8.76 0.29 5.83
C LEU A 43 -8.71 -0.88 6.80
N GLN A 44 -9.83 -1.58 7.01
CA GLN A 44 -9.86 -2.79 7.82
C GLN A 44 -9.03 -3.91 7.16
N CYS A 45 -9.17 -4.16 5.85
CA CYS A 45 -8.35 -5.15 5.14
C CYS A 45 -6.84 -4.87 5.27
N LEU A 46 -6.43 -3.62 5.07
CA LEU A 46 -5.02 -3.21 5.20
C LEU A 46 -4.54 -3.31 6.66
N THR A 47 -5.35 -2.87 7.63
CA THR A 47 -5.02 -2.91 9.06
C THR A 47 -4.77 -4.33 9.56
N TYR A 48 -5.48 -5.31 9.00
CA TYR A 48 -5.33 -6.71 9.38
C TYR A 48 -4.44 -7.53 8.43
N THR A 49 -3.69 -6.87 7.55
CA THR A 49 -2.63 -7.50 6.76
C THR A 49 -1.36 -7.62 7.62
N PRO A 50 -0.98 -8.80 8.13
CA PRO A 50 0.04 -8.93 9.17
C PRO A 50 1.38 -8.26 8.86
N PRO A 51 2.00 -8.43 7.67
CA PRO A 51 3.31 -7.80 7.42
C PRO A 51 3.23 -6.27 7.42
N LEU A 52 2.15 -5.68 6.90
CA LEU A 52 1.93 -4.24 6.94
C LEU A 52 1.69 -3.76 8.37
N ALA A 53 0.82 -4.44 9.11
CA ALA A 53 0.48 -4.08 10.48
C ALA A 53 1.67 -4.18 11.42
N ASN A 54 2.49 -5.24 11.33
CA ASN A 54 3.71 -5.41 12.11
C ASN A 54 4.65 -4.21 11.92
N TYR A 55 4.86 -3.77 10.66
CA TYR A 55 5.70 -2.62 10.36
C TYR A 55 5.11 -1.30 10.89
N LEU A 56 3.83 -1.03 10.65
CA LEU A 56 3.20 0.20 11.10
C LEU A 56 3.10 0.29 12.63
N LEU A 57 2.93 -0.83 13.33
CA LEU A 57 2.95 -0.86 14.79
C LEU A 57 4.33 -0.62 15.40
N SER A 58 5.42 -0.87 14.67
CA SER A 58 6.80 -0.63 15.13
C SER A 58 7.15 0.87 15.17
N ARG A 59 6.40 1.69 14.42
CA ARG A 59 6.64 3.13 14.21
C ARG A 59 8.00 3.46 13.60
N GLU A 60 8.57 2.51 12.84
CA GLU A 60 9.85 2.71 12.16
C GLU A 60 9.76 3.82 11.10
N HIS A 61 8.64 3.90 10.38
CA HIS A 61 8.48 4.89 9.32
C HIS A 61 8.45 6.32 9.88
N SER A 62 7.53 6.63 10.80
CA SER A 62 7.39 8.00 11.32
C SER A 62 8.64 8.53 12.03
N ARG A 63 9.50 7.65 12.56
CA ARG A 63 10.79 8.04 13.19
C ARG A 63 11.85 8.49 12.19
N SER A 64 11.74 8.09 10.93
CA SER A 64 12.72 8.34 9.87
C SER A 64 12.14 9.12 8.69
N CYS A 65 10.84 9.40 8.70
CA CYS A 65 10.16 10.16 7.66
C CYS A 65 10.52 11.64 7.74
N ASP A 66 11.07 12.16 6.65
CA ASP A 66 11.45 13.57 6.45
C ASP A 66 10.53 14.31 5.46
N GLN A 67 9.47 13.63 4.98
CA GLN A 67 8.53 14.19 4.02
C GLN A 67 7.76 15.37 4.63
N GLN A 68 7.84 16.52 3.98
CA GLN A 68 7.04 17.69 4.36
C GLN A 68 5.62 17.57 3.78
N GLY A 69 4.61 17.65 4.65
CA GLY A 69 3.21 17.64 4.25
C GLY A 69 2.54 16.27 4.29
N PHE A 70 2.17 15.72 3.13
CA PHE A 70 1.40 14.48 3.03
C PHE A 70 2.32 13.27 2.84
N CYS A 71 2.27 12.33 3.78
CA CYS A 71 2.88 11.01 3.66
C CYS A 71 1.86 9.93 4.01
N MET A 72 1.51 9.08 3.05
CA MET A 72 0.48 8.06 3.26
C MET A 72 0.92 6.97 4.24
N MET A 73 2.22 6.67 4.30
CA MET A 73 2.76 5.74 5.29
C MET A 73 2.55 6.27 6.72
N CYS A 74 2.78 7.57 6.98
CA CYS A 74 2.47 8.20 8.27
C CYS A 74 0.97 8.16 8.61
N VAL A 75 0.11 8.41 7.62
CA VAL A 75 -1.35 8.36 7.77
C VAL A 75 -1.81 6.96 8.17
N MET A 76 -1.35 5.94 7.44
CA MET A 76 -1.67 4.54 7.74
C MET A 76 -1.05 4.08 9.06
N GLU A 77 0.16 4.54 9.39
CA GLU A 77 0.79 4.25 10.68
C GLU A 77 -0.07 4.72 11.84
N ALA A 78 -0.51 5.98 11.79
CA ALA A 78 -1.40 6.57 12.79
C ALA A 78 -2.74 5.80 12.86
N HIS A 79 -3.36 5.49 11.72
CA HIS A 79 -4.61 4.74 11.66
C HIS A 79 -4.50 3.34 12.29
N VAL A 80 -3.50 2.55 11.90
CA VAL A 80 -3.29 1.18 12.42
C VAL A 80 -3.00 1.21 13.91
N ASN A 81 -2.18 2.16 14.37
CA ASN A 81 -1.91 2.33 15.80
C ASN A 81 -3.18 2.70 16.58
N GLU A 82 -4.05 3.54 16.02
CA GLU A 82 -5.31 3.93 16.65
C GLU A 82 -6.27 2.73 16.73
N VAL A 83 -6.53 2.04 15.62
CA VAL A 83 -7.46 0.90 15.56
C VAL A 83 -7.04 -0.25 16.48
N LEU A 84 -5.77 -0.63 16.48
CA LEU A 84 -5.31 -1.83 17.18
C LEU A 84 -4.95 -1.59 18.66
N ARG A 85 -4.79 -0.33 19.10
CA ARG A 85 -4.42 -0.02 20.50
C ARG A 85 -5.56 0.60 21.31
N ILE A 86 -6.58 1.16 20.68
CA ILE A 86 -7.70 1.76 21.41
C ILE A 86 -8.62 0.67 22.01
N SER A 87 -9.18 0.95 23.18
CA SER A 87 -10.15 0.06 23.85
C SER A 87 -11.61 0.35 23.46
N ALA A 88 -11.83 1.22 22.46
CA ALA A 88 -13.17 1.57 21.99
C ALA A 88 -13.71 0.53 21.00
N SER A 89 -15.03 0.37 20.94
CA SER A 89 -15.67 -0.53 19.97
C SER A 89 -15.53 -0.02 18.53
N ALA A 90 -15.47 1.30 18.33
CA ALA A 90 -15.27 1.93 17.04
C ALA A 90 -14.58 3.30 17.16
N ILE A 91 -13.91 3.72 16.08
CA ILE A 91 -13.31 5.05 15.93
C ILE A 91 -13.87 5.77 14.70
N GLN A 92 -13.69 7.08 14.64
CA GLN A 92 -13.93 7.88 13.44
C GLN A 92 -12.60 8.02 12.68
N PRO A 93 -12.45 7.49 11.44
CA PRO A 93 -11.18 7.49 10.71
C PRO A 93 -10.81 8.86 10.10
N TRP A 94 -10.92 9.95 10.86
CA TRP A 94 -10.66 11.31 10.39
C TRP A 94 -9.24 11.53 9.87
N THR A 95 -8.26 10.79 10.39
CA THR A 95 -6.88 10.80 9.92
C THR A 95 -6.78 10.49 8.42
N VAL A 96 -7.64 9.59 7.91
CA VAL A 96 -7.68 9.23 6.49
C VAL A 96 -8.69 10.10 5.73
N VAL A 97 -9.87 10.32 6.31
CA VAL A 97 -10.94 11.10 5.64
C VAL A 97 -10.50 12.53 5.30
N ARG A 98 -9.72 13.19 6.17
CA ARG A 98 -9.23 14.56 5.93
C ARG A 98 -8.23 14.66 4.78
N VAL A 99 -7.63 13.56 4.35
CA VAL A 99 -6.62 13.52 3.30
C VAL A 99 -7.08 12.77 2.05
N LEU A 100 -8.38 12.50 1.91
CA LEU A 100 -8.95 11.81 0.74
C LEU A 100 -8.49 12.40 -0.59
N THR A 101 -8.59 13.73 -0.73
CA THR A 101 -8.17 14.44 -1.95
C THR A 101 -6.66 14.37 -2.22
N ARG A 102 -5.86 14.03 -1.20
CA ARG A 102 -4.40 13.81 -1.34
C ARG A 102 -4.07 12.36 -1.71
N ILE A 103 -4.98 11.43 -1.39
CA ILE A 103 -4.90 10.03 -1.82
C ILE A 103 -5.27 9.94 -3.31
N GLY A 104 -6.37 10.58 -3.70
CA GLY A 104 -6.79 10.75 -5.09
C GLY A 104 -7.63 12.02 -5.23
N GLU A 105 -7.32 12.86 -6.23
CA GLU A 105 -7.88 14.22 -6.34
C GLU A 105 -9.40 14.25 -6.48
N HIS A 106 -9.99 13.18 -7.05
CA HIS A 106 -11.43 13.05 -7.27
C HIS A 106 -12.19 12.59 -6.03
N PHE A 107 -11.53 12.01 -5.03
CA PHE A 107 -12.23 11.54 -3.84
C PHE A 107 -12.79 12.69 -3.01
N GLN A 108 -14.09 12.65 -2.76
CA GLN A 108 -14.79 13.66 -1.97
C GLN A 108 -15.50 13.04 -0.76
N HIS A 109 -15.35 13.68 0.40
CA HIS A 109 -16.06 13.24 1.59
C HIS A 109 -17.58 13.37 1.38
N GLY A 110 -18.32 12.33 1.76
CA GLY A 110 -19.78 12.28 1.60
C GLY A 110 -20.24 11.62 0.30
N MET A 111 -19.35 11.37 -0.65
CA MET A 111 -19.65 10.65 -1.90
C MET A 111 -19.39 9.15 -1.75
N GLN A 112 -20.17 8.33 -2.47
CA GLN A 112 -19.86 6.91 -2.62
C GLN A 112 -18.80 6.74 -3.71
N GLU A 113 -17.86 5.84 -3.48
CA GLU A 113 -16.72 5.59 -4.36
C GLU A 113 -16.47 4.08 -4.48
N ASP A 114 -15.67 3.70 -5.48
CA ASP A 114 -15.22 2.33 -5.66
C ASP A 114 -14.12 1.97 -4.63
N ALA A 115 -14.33 0.87 -3.89
CA ALA A 115 -13.40 0.42 -2.86
C ALA A 115 -12.07 -0.07 -3.44
N HIS A 116 -12.08 -0.70 -4.60
CA HIS A 116 -10.88 -1.15 -5.28
C HIS A 116 -10.08 0.05 -5.80
N GLU A 117 -10.74 1.08 -6.34
CA GLU A 117 -10.07 2.33 -6.69
C GLU A 117 -9.40 2.96 -5.46
N PHE A 118 -10.13 3.10 -4.35
CA PHE A 118 -9.57 3.64 -3.11
C PHE A 118 -8.38 2.81 -2.59
N LEU A 119 -8.44 1.48 -2.68
CA LEU A 119 -7.32 0.59 -2.35
C LEU A 119 -6.10 0.88 -3.22
N ARG A 120 -6.26 0.95 -4.55
CA ARG A 120 -5.17 1.20 -5.49
C ARG A 120 -4.47 2.52 -5.19
N TYR A 121 -5.23 3.62 -5.06
CA TYR A 121 -4.65 4.93 -4.72
C TYR A 121 -3.96 4.93 -3.36
N THR A 122 -4.51 4.24 -2.36
CA THR A 122 -3.92 4.14 -1.02
C THR A 122 -2.59 3.40 -1.04
N VAL A 123 -2.52 2.22 -1.68
CA VAL A 123 -1.30 1.40 -1.75
C VAL A 123 -0.23 2.08 -2.62
N ASP A 124 -0.63 2.71 -3.72
CA ASP A 124 0.26 3.48 -4.58
C ASP A 124 0.81 4.73 -3.86
N ALA A 125 -0.01 5.44 -3.09
CA ALA A 125 0.45 6.54 -2.25
C ALA A 125 1.43 6.08 -1.14
N MET A 126 1.22 4.90 -0.57
CA MET A 126 2.18 4.28 0.36
C MET A 126 3.49 3.92 -0.35
N GLN A 127 3.42 3.36 -1.56
CA GLN A 127 4.60 3.04 -2.38
C GLN A 127 5.41 4.30 -2.70
N ARG A 128 4.75 5.38 -3.16
CA ARG A 128 5.41 6.68 -3.39
C ARG A 128 6.09 7.23 -2.14
N ALA A 129 5.44 7.10 -0.97
CA ALA A 129 6.03 7.51 0.29
C ALA A 129 7.28 6.68 0.66
N CYS A 130 7.37 5.40 0.28
CA CYS A 130 8.60 4.62 0.45
C CYS A 130 9.72 4.99 -0.52
N LEU A 131 9.39 5.58 -1.67
CA LEU A 131 10.35 5.97 -2.71
C LEU A 131 10.81 7.44 -2.58
N SER A 132 10.12 8.26 -1.80
CA SER A 132 10.46 9.68 -1.61
C SER A 132 11.92 9.85 -1.18
N GLY A 133 12.64 10.78 -1.79
CA GLY A 133 14.03 11.07 -1.44
C GLY A 133 15.06 10.04 -1.94
N SER A 134 14.64 8.96 -2.62
CA SER A 134 15.56 7.90 -3.06
C SER A 134 16.23 8.15 -4.42
N GLY A 135 15.94 9.27 -5.09
CA GLY A 135 16.49 9.61 -6.40
C GLY A 135 16.01 8.69 -7.52
N ASN A 136 16.74 8.67 -8.64
CA ASN A 136 16.44 7.77 -9.76
C ASN A 136 16.88 6.34 -9.40
N LEU A 137 15.92 5.43 -9.23
CA LEU A 137 16.15 4.02 -8.94
C LEU A 137 15.77 3.16 -10.15
N ASP A 138 16.49 2.07 -10.36
CA ASP A 138 16.05 1.03 -11.29
C ASP A 138 14.77 0.34 -10.78
N ILE A 139 14.02 -0.27 -11.70
CA ILE A 139 12.73 -0.92 -11.42
C ILE A 139 12.87 -1.97 -10.32
N SER A 140 13.95 -2.76 -10.32
CA SER A 140 14.16 -3.81 -9.33
C SER A 140 14.42 -3.21 -7.95
N SER A 141 15.16 -2.10 -7.85
CA SER A 141 15.32 -1.35 -6.60
C SER A 141 14.03 -0.75 -6.08
N GLN A 142 13.19 -0.18 -6.96
CA GLN A 142 11.87 0.33 -6.55
C GLN A 142 10.96 -0.77 -6.00
N ALA A 143 11.16 -2.02 -6.45
CA ALA A 143 10.44 -3.19 -5.94
C ALA A 143 10.92 -3.72 -4.59
N THR A 144 11.98 -3.13 -4.01
CA THR A 144 12.48 -3.49 -2.68
C THR A 144 11.95 -2.61 -1.56
N THR A 145 10.95 -1.75 -1.80
CA THR A 145 10.23 -1.09 -0.71
C THR A 145 9.45 -2.13 0.11
N ILE A 146 9.05 -1.80 1.33
CA ILE A 146 8.18 -2.70 2.10
C ILE A 146 6.83 -2.91 1.41
N ILE A 147 6.28 -1.86 0.79
CA ILE A 147 4.96 -1.92 0.14
C ILE A 147 4.98 -2.83 -1.08
N HIS A 148 5.98 -2.67 -1.96
CA HIS A 148 6.09 -3.54 -3.12
C HIS A 148 6.45 -4.98 -2.73
N GLN A 149 7.24 -5.20 -1.67
CA GLN A 149 7.52 -6.57 -1.23
C GLN A 149 6.32 -7.27 -0.59
N ILE A 150 5.36 -6.53 -0.02
CA ILE A 150 4.13 -7.09 0.55
C ILE A 150 3.06 -7.33 -0.53
N PHE A 151 2.82 -6.34 -1.39
CA PHE A 151 1.68 -6.32 -2.31
C PHE A 151 2.06 -6.46 -3.78
N GLY A 152 3.31 -6.15 -4.11
CA GLY A 152 3.72 -5.99 -5.49
C GLY A 152 4.20 -7.26 -6.15
N GLY A 153 4.27 -7.18 -7.47
CA GLY A 153 4.79 -8.22 -8.33
C GLY A 153 5.16 -7.66 -9.70
N PHE A 154 5.43 -8.55 -10.65
CA PHE A 154 5.79 -8.15 -12.00
C PHE A 154 4.98 -8.92 -13.03
N LEU A 155 4.38 -8.19 -13.97
CA LEU A 155 3.76 -8.75 -15.16
C LEU A 155 4.82 -8.84 -16.26
N ARG A 156 5.03 -10.03 -16.81
CA ARG A 156 5.83 -10.20 -18.04
C ARG A 156 4.89 -10.24 -19.24
N SER A 157 4.89 -9.19 -20.05
CA SER A 157 4.23 -9.18 -21.35
C SER A 157 5.20 -9.69 -22.41
N ARG A 158 4.78 -10.70 -23.18
CA ARG A 158 5.56 -11.28 -24.27
C ARG A 158 4.85 -11.08 -25.59
N VAL A 159 5.47 -10.34 -26.49
CA VAL A 159 4.99 -10.13 -27.86
C VAL A 159 5.85 -10.95 -28.81
N THR A 160 5.21 -11.84 -29.56
CA THR A 160 5.87 -12.64 -30.61
C THR A 160 5.42 -12.14 -31.97
N CYS A 161 6.36 -11.64 -32.78
CA CYS A 161 6.07 -11.24 -34.15
C CYS A 161 5.68 -12.47 -34.99
N LEU A 162 4.50 -12.43 -35.61
CA LEU A 162 4.01 -13.56 -36.40
C LEU A 162 4.81 -13.78 -37.70
N SER A 163 5.46 -12.73 -38.23
CA SER A 163 6.26 -12.77 -39.46
C SER A 163 7.70 -13.24 -39.22
N CYS A 164 8.48 -12.53 -38.40
CA CYS A 164 9.91 -12.84 -38.19
C CYS A 164 10.19 -13.73 -36.98
N LYS A 165 9.17 -14.11 -36.20
CA LYS A 165 9.27 -14.88 -34.96
C LYS A 165 10.13 -14.25 -33.86
N ALA A 166 10.54 -12.98 -34.02
CA ALA A 166 11.18 -12.22 -32.95
C ALA A 166 10.26 -12.13 -31.73
N VAL A 167 10.85 -12.32 -30.55
CA VAL A 167 10.17 -12.25 -29.26
C VAL A 167 10.66 -11.02 -28.52
N SER A 168 9.72 -10.23 -28.00
CA SER A 168 10.00 -9.08 -27.14
C SER A 168 9.30 -9.30 -25.81
N ASP A 169 10.07 -9.21 -24.72
CA ASP A 169 9.55 -9.25 -23.35
C ASP A 169 9.61 -7.84 -22.75
N SER A 170 8.53 -7.39 -22.12
CA SER A 170 8.50 -6.23 -21.23
C SER A 170 8.05 -6.65 -19.84
N TYR A 171 8.54 -5.93 -18.83
CA TYR A 171 8.25 -6.17 -17.43
C TYR A 171 7.66 -4.92 -16.82
N GLU A 172 6.50 -5.06 -16.18
CA GLU A 172 5.80 -3.97 -15.52
C GLU A 172 5.55 -4.34 -14.07
N ALA A 173 5.89 -3.45 -13.15
CA ALA A 173 5.57 -3.61 -11.73
C ALA A 173 4.07 -3.36 -11.53
N PHE A 174 3.43 -4.20 -10.72
CA PHE A 174 2.03 -4.01 -10.31
C PHE A 174 1.91 -4.06 -8.79
N LEU A 175 0.84 -3.48 -8.25
CA LEU A 175 0.47 -3.55 -6.83
C LEU A 175 -0.91 -4.21 -6.63
N ASP A 176 -1.57 -4.56 -7.73
CA ASP A 176 -2.84 -5.27 -7.78
C ASP A 176 -2.92 -6.07 -9.10
N VAL A 177 -3.77 -7.10 -9.11
CA VAL A 177 -4.03 -7.92 -10.30
C VAL A 177 -5.52 -7.92 -10.57
N PRO A 178 -6.01 -7.19 -11.60
CA PRO A 178 -7.40 -7.30 -12.01
C PRO A 178 -7.61 -8.69 -12.66
N LEU A 179 -8.62 -9.40 -12.19
CA LEU A 179 -8.99 -10.72 -12.69
C LEU A 179 -10.39 -10.64 -13.31
N ASP A 180 -10.47 -10.99 -14.60
CA ASP A 180 -11.76 -11.15 -15.26
C ASP A 180 -12.48 -12.38 -14.69
N ILE A 181 -13.74 -12.19 -14.28
CA ILE A 181 -14.62 -13.28 -13.88
C ILE A 181 -15.42 -13.68 -15.13
N LYS A 182 -15.28 -14.95 -15.54
CA LYS A 182 -16.03 -15.55 -16.66
C LYS A 182 -17.27 -16.27 -16.16
#